data_AF-A0A9W3DRJ5-F1
#
_entry.id   AF-A0A9W3DRJ5-F1
#
_cell.length_a   1.000
_cell.length_b   1.000
_cell.length_c   1.000
_cell.angle_alpha   90.00
_cell.angle_beta   90.00
_cell.angle_gamma   90.00
#
_symmetry.space_group_name_H-M   'P 1'
#
loop_
_entity.id
_entity.type
_entity.pdbx_description
1 polymer ?
#
loop_
_entity_poly.entity_id
_entity_poly.type
_entity_poly.pdbx_seq_one_letter_code
_entity_poly.pdbx_strand_id
1 'polypeptide(L)'
;MLLEPEDGALYLRNFTTALTRYATDAMIESRLPDILNLMQPLAHRKLDFEEFCAAAVSVYQLEALEEWEQIAAIAFDDFERAGSRAISVQELAEEMSLGPNAHPLLKDWIRSSDGKLSFLGYAKFLHGVTVRSSSSRPTR
;
A
#
# COMPACT_ATOMS: atom_id res chain seq x y z
N MET A 1 -12.05 -5.03 -23.46
CA MET A 1 -11.10 -5.39 -22.38
C MET A 1 -11.74 -4.97 -21.06
N LEU A 2 -11.56 -5.71 -19.97
CA LEU A 2 -12.28 -5.44 -18.70
C LEU A 2 -12.03 -4.03 -18.13
N LEU A 3 -10.79 -3.54 -18.23
CA LEU A 3 -10.33 -2.29 -17.64
C LEU A 3 -10.30 -1.10 -18.63
N GLU A 4 -10.55 -1.31 -19.92
CA GLU A 4 -10.64 -0.23 -20.93
C GLU A 4 -9.53 0.86 -20.80
N PRO A 5 -8.24 0.52 -21.02
CA PRO A 5 -7.13 1.48 -20.87
C PRO A 5 -7.22 2.65 -21.86
N GLU A 6 -6.76 3.82 -21.43
CA GLU A 6 -6.75 5.06 -22.21
C GLU A 6 -5.31 5.35 -22.66
N ASP A 7 -5.08 5.41 -23.97
CA ASP A 7 -3.76 5.59 -24.58
C ASP A 7 -2.68 4.64 -24.02
N GLY A 8 -3.08 3.38 -23.79
CA GLY A 8 -2.21 2.31 -23.27
C GLY A 8 -1.97 2.36 -21.77
N ALA A 9 -2.69 3.19 -21.00
CA ALA A 9 -2.54 3.27 -19.56
C ALA A 9 -3.82 3.10 -18.77
N LEU A 10 -3.63 2.74 -17.52
CA LEU A 10 -4.67 2.56 -16.53
C LEU A 10 -4.63 3.73 -15.53
N TYR A 11 -5.83 4.17 -15.16
CA TYR A 11 -6.08 5.13 -14.11
C TYR A 11 -7.04 4.51 -13.10
N LEU A 12 -7.10 5.07 -11.89
CA LEU A 12 -8.03 4.59 -10.86
C LEU A 12 -9.49 4.57 -11.34
N ARG A 13 -9.89 5.55 -12.17
CA ARG A 13 -11.24 5.60 -12.75
C ARG A 13 -11.59 4.35 -13.57
N ASN A 14 -10.62 3.81 -14.31
CA ASN A 14 -10.82 2.62 -15.14
C ASN A 14 -11.22 1.43 -14.26
N PHE A 15 -10.57 1.33 -13.09
CA PHE A 15 -10.86 0.31 -12.10
C PHE A 15 -12.20 0.55 -11.39
N THR A 16 -12.48 1.77 -10.95
CA THR A 16 -13.78 2.10 -10.36
C THR A 16 -14.93 1.75 -11.30
N THR A 17 -14.83 2.12 -12.59
CA THR A 17 -15.84 1.78 -13.60
C THR A 17 -15.97 0.28 -13.80
N ALA A 18 -14.86 -0.45 -13.94
CA ALA A 18 -14.90 -1.90 -14.13
C ALA A 18 -15.52 -2.61 -12.90
N LEU A 19 -15.10 -2.22 -11.69
CA LEU A 19 -15.62 -2.81 -10.48
C LEU A 19 -17.10 -2.48 -10.26
N THR A 20 -17.53 -1.24 -10.46
CA THR A 20 -18.96 -0.90 -10.34
C THR A 20 -19.81 -1.69 -11.34
N ARG A 21 -19.27 -1.97 -12.55
CA ARG A 21 -19.99 -2.69 -13.60
C ARG A 21 -20.06 -4.20 -13.37
N TYR A 22 -19.03 -4.79 -12.76
CA TYR A 22 -18.88 -6.24 -12.65
C TYR A 22 -18.76 -6.77 -11.21
N ALA A 23 -18.94 -5.92 -10.20
CA ALA A 23 -18.90 -6.35 -8.81
C ALA A 23 -19.98 -7.39 -8.52
N THR A 24 -19.59 -8.43 -7.80
CA THR A 24 -20.50 -9.38 -7.18
C THR A 24 -20.80 -8.97 -5.75
N ASP A 25 -21.88 -9.49 -5.16
CA ASP A 25 -22.22 -9.22 -3.76
C ASP A 25 -21.04 -9.59 -2.81
N ALA A 26 -20.37 -10.71 -3.10
CA ALA A 26 -19.18 -11.13 -2.36
C ALA A 26 -17.99 -10.14 -2.48
N MET A 27 -17.85 -9.46 -3.63
CA MET A 27 -16.83 -8.41 -3.82
C MET A 27 -17.17 -7.15 -3.03
N ILE A 28 -18.45 -6.78 -2.94
CA ILE A 28 -18.89 -5.64 -2.12
C ILE A 28 -18.68 -5.93 -0.63
N GLU A 29 -19.02 -7.15 -0.19
CA GLU A 29 -18.83 -7.59 1.19
C GLU A 29 -17.35 -7.74 1.58
N SER A 30 -16.44 -7.97 0.62
CA SER A 30 -14.99 -8.09 0.86
C SER A 30 -14.24 -6.75 0.90
N ARG A 31 -14.94 -5.65 1.22
CA ARG A 31 -14.36 -4.32 1.46
C ARG A 31 -13.73 -3.69 0.22
N LEU A 32 -14.20 -4.02 -0.96
CA LEU A 32 -13.78 -3.40 -2.22
C LEU A 32 -13.81 -1.85 -2.19
N PRO A 33 -14.81 -1.17 -1.58
CA PRO A 33 -14.77 0.28 -1.41
C PRO A 33 -13.56 0.77 -0.60
N ASP A 34 -13.09 0.02 0.39
CA ASP A 34 -11.92 0.38 1.20
C ASP A 34 -10.64 0.29 0.36
N ILE A 35 -10.52 -0.72 -0.52
CA ILE A 35 -9.39 -0.85 -1.45
C ILE A 35 -9.35 0.34 -2.41
N LEU A 36 -10.51 0.73 -2.97
CA LEU A 36 -10.62 1.91 -3.82
C LEU A 36 -10.25 3.21 -3.10
N ASN A 37 -10.56 3.31 -1.81
CA ASN A 37 -10.18 4.44 -0.97
C ASN A 37 -8.66 4.47 -0.71
N LEU A 38 -8.03 3.33 -0.46
CA LEU A 38 -6.57 3.23 -0.30
C LEU A 38 -5.82 3.65 -1.57
N MET A 39 -6.42 3.45 -2.74
CA MET A 39 -5.81 3.84 -4.02
C MET A 39 -6.07 5.31 -4.41
N GLN A 40 -6.86 6.08 -3.65
CA GLN A 40 -7.15 7.50 -3.99
C GLN A 40 -5.91 8.37 -4.23
N PRO A 41 -4.78 8.21 -3.52
CA PRO A 41 -3.56 8.97 -3.83
C PRO A 41 -3.04 8.76 -5.27
N LEU A 42 -3.45 7.68 -5.93
CA LEU A 42 -3.09 7.33 -7.31
C LEU A 42 -4.10 7.84 -8.36
N ALA A 43 -5.14 8.59 -7.96
CA ALA A 43 -6.26 8.96 -8.85
C ALA A 43 -5.84 9.63 -10.16
N HIS A 44 -4.74 10.40 -10.13
CA HIS A 44 -4.20 11.11 -11.30
C HIS A 44 -2.93 10.48 -11.87
N ARG A 45 -2.45 9.38 -11.29
CA ARG A 45 -1.24 8.70 -11.76
C ARG A 45 -1.59 7.84 -12.96
N LYS A 46 -0.77 7.97 -14.02
CA LYS A 46 -0.77 7.06 -15.16
C LYS A 46 0.01 5.81 -14.73
N LEU A 47 -0.62 4.65 -14.80
CA LEU A 47 0.00 3.36 -14.48
C LEU A 47 0.02 2.50 -15.74
N ASP A 48 1.13 1.80 -15.96
CA ASP A 48 1.09 0.63 -16.84
C ASP A 48 0.38 -0.55 -16.16
N PHE A 49 0.28 -1.68 -16.84
CA PHE A 49 -0.45 -2.84 -16.33
C PHE A 49 0.23 -3.45 -15.10
N GLU A 50 1.55 -3.54 -15.11
CA GLU A 50 2.36 -4.10 -14.04
C GLU A 50 2.34 -3.21 -12.79
N GLU A 51 2.53 -1.90 -12.96
CA GLU A 51 2.41 -0.90 -11.90
C GLU A 51 1.00 -0.91 -11.29
N PHE A 52 -0.03 -1.09 -12.13
CA PHE A 52 -1.40 -1.23 -11.67
C PHE A 52 -1.59 -2.49 -10.82
N CYS A 53 -1.13 -3.65 -11.31
CA CYS A 53 -1.20 -4.90 -10.56
C CYS A 53 -0.48 -4.77 -9.20
N ALA A 54 0.71 -4.17 -9.18
CA ALA A 54 1.46 -3.93 -7.94
C ALA A 54 0.67 -3.05 -6.96
N ALA A 55 0.04 -1.96 -7.44
CA ALA A 55 -0.74 -1.05 -6.59
C ALA A 55 -2.03 -1.65 -6.01
N ALA A 56 -2.61 -2.66 -6.68
CA ALA A 56 -3.83 -3.32 -6.25
C ALA A 56 -3.61 -4.51 -5.30
N VAL A 57 -2.36 -4.99 -5.18
CA VAL A 57 -2.03 -6.15 -4.35
C VAL A 57 -1.85 -5.74 -2.89
N SER A 58 -2.43 -6.53 -1.98
CA SER A 58 -2.26 -6.32 -0.55
C SER A 58 -0.91 -6.87 -0.06
N VAL A 59 -0.17 -6.07 0.71
CA VAL A 59 1.07 -6.51 1.37
C VAL A 59 0.84 -7.77 2.22
N TYR A 60 -0.30 -7.88 2.91
CA TYR A 60 -0.66 -9.06 3.70
C TYR A 60 -0.83 -10.34 2.86
N GLN A 61 -1.28 -10.19 1.61
CA GLN A 61 -1.40 -11.32 0.70
C GLN A 61 -0.02 -11.73 0.16
N LEU A 62 0.87 -10.77 -0.08
CA LEU A 62 2.24 -11.04 -0.50
C LEU A 62 3.06 -11.73 0.58
N GLU A 63 2.87 -11.36 1.85
CA GLU A 63 3.55 -12.02 2.99
C GLU A 63 3.26 -13.51 3.13
N ALA A 64 2.12 -13.97 2.60
CA ALA A 64 1.76 -15.39 2.63
C ALA A 64 2.49 -16.24 1.57
N LEU A 65 3.22 -15.61 0.65
CA LEU A 65 4.00 -16.28 -0.38
C LEU A 65 5.34 -16.77 0.19
N GLU A 66 5.80 -17.93 -0.29
CA GLU A 66 7.11 -18.48 0.12
C GLU A 66 8.26 -17.55 -0.29
N GLU A 67 8.11 -16.82 -1.39
CA GLU A 67 9.12 -15.91 -1.94
C GLU A 67 9.06 -14.49 -1.35
N TRP A 68 8.23 -14.22 -0.34
CA TRP A 68 8.05 -12.87 0.23
C TRP A 68 9.36 -12.16 0.56
N GLU A 69 10.31 -12.86 1.20
CA GLU A 69 11.60 -12.28 1.57
C GLU A 69 12.37 -11.75 0.34
N GLN A 70 12.36 -12.51 -0.76
CA GLN A 70 13.00 -12.12 -2.01
C GLN A 70 12.26 -10.95 -2.66
N ILE A 71 10.92 -11.00 -2.69
CA ILE A 71 10.08 -9.94 -3.25
C ILE A 71 10.32 -8.61 -2.51
N ALA A 72 10.28 -8.64 -1.18
CA ALA A 72 10.49 -7.48 -0.34
C ALA A 72 11.90 -6.89 -0.50
N ALA A 73 12.92 -7.74 -0.58
CA ALA A 73 14.31 -7.30 -0.79
C ALA A 73 14.48 -6.56 -2.12
N ILE A 74 13.97 -7.13 -3.23
CA ILE A 74 14.02 -6.50 -4.55
C ILE A 74 13.27 -5.16 -4.55
N ALA A 75 12.07 -5.13 -3.98
CA ALA A 75 11.26 -3.90 -3.90
C ALA A 75 11.96 -2.81 -3.07
N PHE A 76 12.67 -3.18 -1.99
CA PHE A 76 13.46 -2.24 -1.21
C PHE A 76 14.69 -1.71 -1.97
N ASP A 77 15.39 -2.56 -2.70
CA ASP A 77 16.52 -2.14 -3.54
C ASP A 77 16.08 -1.15 -4.62
N ASP A 78 14.93 -1.39 -5.24
CA ASP A 78 14.35 -0.48 -6.23
C ASP A 78 13.84 0.82 -5.58
N PHE A 79 13.26 0.76 -4.38
CA PHE A 79 12.90 1.95 -3.58
C PHE A 79 14.12 2.82 -3.28
N GLU A 80 15.24 2.21 -2.92
CA GLU A 80 16.50 2.93 -2.69
C GLU A 80 17.03 3.56 -4.00
N ARG A 81 17.01 2.80 -5.09
CA ARG A 81 17.47 3.27 -6.41
C ARG A 81 16.61 4.40 -6.98
N ALA A 82 15.30 4.38 -6.70
CA ALA A 82 14.36 5.41 -7.12
C ALA A 82 14.54 6.75 -6.38
N GLY A 83 15.46 6.84 -5.42
CA GLY A 83 15.77 8.07 -4.70
C GLY A 83 15.01 8.20 -3.39
N SER A 84 15.03 7.16 -2.56
CA SER A 84 14.47 7.20 -1.21
C SER A 84 14.96 8.43 -0.42
N ARG A 85 14.01 9.10 0.23
CA ARG A 85 14.20 10.36 0.96
C ARG A 85 14.56 10.10 2.43
N ALA A 86 15.46 10.91 2.98
CA ALA A 86 15.65 10.96 4.43
C ALA A 86 14.39 11.51 5.10
N ILE A 87 13.96 10.89 6.19
CA ILE A 87 12.72 11.21 6.90
C ILE A 87 12.99 11.31 8.40
N SER A 88 12.46 12.33 9.04
CA SER A 88 12.52 12.46 10.50
C SER A 88 11.49 11.56 11.19
N VAL A 89 11.72 11.24 12.46
CA VAL A 89 10.76 10.51 13.29
C VAL A 89 9.40 11.22 13.34
N GLN A 90 9.41 12.56 13.37
CA GLN A 90 8.20 13.37 13.39
C GLN A 90 7.42 13.25 12.08
N GLU A 91 8.09 13.42 10.93
CA GLU A 91 7.46 13.26 9.61
C GLU A 91 6.91 11.84 9.41
N LEU A 92 7.67 10.81 9.84
CA LEU A 92 7.21 9.42 9.75
C LEU A 92 5.99 9.16 10.64
N ALA A 93 5.95 9.75 11.85
CA ALA A 93 4.79 9.64 12.73
C ALA A 93 3.55 10.32 12.12
N GLU A 94 3.71 11.50 11.53
CA GLU A 94 2.64 12.23 10.84
C GLU A 94 2.08 11.44 9.66
N GLU A 95 2.95 10.92 8.80
CA GLU A 95 2.57 10.09 7.65
C GLU A 95 1.78 8.84 8.09
N MET A 96 2.18 8.25 9.21
CA MET A 96 1.50 7.07 9.77
C MET A 96 0.33 7.41 10.70
N SER A 97 -0.01 8.70 10.88
CA SER A 97 -1.04 9.16 11.82
C SER A 97 -0.83 8.64 13.26
N LEU A 98 0.42 8.58 13.71
CA LEU A 98 0.83 8.11 15.03
C LEU A 98 1.12 9.29 15.98
N GLY A 99 0.79 9.12 17.26
CA GLY A 99 1.11 10.10 18.29
C GLY A 99 2.56 10.01 18.80
N PRO A 100 3.03 10.99 19.59
CA PRO A 100 4.40 11.07 20.09
C PRO A 100 4.91 9.83 20.85
N ASN A 101 3.99 9.06 21.45
CA ASN A 101 4.31 7.82 22.17
C ASN A 101 4.93 6.74 21.26
N ALA A 102 4.73 6.83 19.94
CA ALA A 102 5.32 5.91 18.96
C ALA A 102 6.74 6.30 18.56
N HIS A 103 7.21 7.52 18.87
CA HIS A 103 8.52 8.01 18.43
C HIS A 103 9.70 7.09 18.81
N PRO A 104 9.75 6.47 20.01
CA PRO A 104 10.84 5.55 20.34
C PRO A 104 10.89 4.35 19.39
N LEU A 105 9.74 3.80 18.99
CA LEU A 105 9.65 2.67 18.05
C LEU A 105 10.11 3.06 16.64
N LEU A 106 9.72 4.26 16.19
CA LEU A 106 10.04 4.75 14.85
C LEU A 106 11.52 5.10 14.67
N LYS A 107 12.26 5.36 15.76
CA LYS A 107 13.71 5.57 15.68
C LYS A 107 14.44 4.36 15.10
N ASP A 108 14.01 3.15 15.46
CA ASP A 108 14.63 1.91 14.99
C ASP A 108 14.31 1.63 13.51
N TRP A 109 13.36 2.37 12.93
CA TRP A 109 12.96 2.23 11.53
C TRP A 109 13.81 3.10 10.61
N ILE A 110 14.50 4.10 11.16
CA ILE A 110 15.30 5.07 10.42
C ILE A 110 16.78 4.76 10.64
N ARG A 111 17.53 4.61 9.54
CA ARG A 111 18.97 4.38 9.58
C ARG A 111 19.69 5.62 10.10
N SER A 112 20.58 5.44 11.06
CA SER A 112 21.42 6.51 11.61
C SER A 112 22.44 7.06 10.62
N SER A 113 22.79 6.30 9.56
CA SER A 113 23.80 6.67 8.57
C SER A 113 23.37 7.80 7.63
N ASP A 114 22.11 7.79 7.21
CA ASP A 114 21.60 8.68 6.16
C ASP A 114 20.19 9.22 6.45
N GLY A 115 19.58 8.84 7.58
CA GLY A 115 18.23 9.27 7.95
C GLY A 115 17.12 8.66 7.09
N LYS A 116 17.43 7.66 6.25
CA LYS A 116 16.43 6.99 5.40
C LYS A 116 15.79 5.83 6.13
N LEU A 117 14.66 5.35 5.63
CA LEU A 117 14.08 4.10 6.11
C LEU A 117 15.09 2.95 5.98
N SER A 118 15.19 2.14 7.03
CA SER A 118 15.79 0.81 6.99
C SER A 118 14.86 -0.16 6.27
N PHE A 119 15.35 -1.34 5.90
CA PHE A 119 14.51 -2.40 5.34
C PHE A 119 13.33 -2.74 6.27
N LEU A 120 13.59 -2.84 7.58
CA LEU A 120 12.55 -3.03 8.59
C LEU A 120 11.54 -1.88 8.58
N GLY A 121 12.03 -0.64 8.56
CA GLY A 121 11.19 0.55 8.51
C GLY A 121 10.32 0.61 7.27
N TYR A 122 10.87 0.26 6.11
CA TYR A 122 10.15 0.15 4.84
C TYR A 122 9.05 -0.91 4.92
N ALA A 123 9.37 -2.13 5.36
CA ALA A 123 8.38 -3.19 5.49
C ALA A 123 7.24 -2.78 6.44
N LYS A 124 7.57 -2.23 7.62
CA LYS A 124 6.56 -1.77 8.59
C LYS A 124 5.75 -0.58 8.08
N PHE A 125 6.35 0.31 7.29
CA PHE A 125 5.64 1.40 6.63
C PHE A 125 4.63 0.88 5.61
N LEU A 126 5.01 -0.11 4.79
CA LEU A 126 4.11 -0.74 3.80
C LEU A 126 2.94 -1.48 4.44
N HIS A 127 3.11 -2.08 5.62
CA HIS A 127 1.98 -2.61 6.39
C HIS A 127 0.99 -1.54 6.84
N GLY A 128 1.46 -0.30 6.96
CA GLY A 128 0.72 0.80 7.54
C GLY A 128 0.30 0.54 8.99
N VAL A 129 -0.52 1.43 9.52
CA VAL A 129 -1.28 1.18 10.74
C VAL A 129 -2.60 0.58 10.28
N THR A 130 -2.72 -0.75 10.27
CA THR A 130 -4.01 -1.36 9.91
C THR A 130 -5.12 -0.78 10.77
N VAL A 131 -6.02 -0.02 10.14
CA VAL A 131 -7.39 0.11 10.62
C VAL A 131 -7.99 -1.28 10.49
N ARG A 132 -7.85 -2.06 11.57
CA ARG A 132 -8.69 -3.24 11.77
C ARG A 132 -10.11 -2.69 11.91
N SER A 133 -10.84 -2.63 10.80
CA SER A 133 -12.29 -2.70 10.86
C SER A 133 -12.57 -4.04 11.53
N SER A 134 -12.83 -4.00 12.84
CA SER A 134 -13.41 -5.14 13.54
C SER A 134 -14.76 -5.35 12.88
N SER A 135 -14.84 -6.30 11.94
CA SER A 135 -16.13 -6.83 11.53
C SER A 135 -16.76 -7.43 12.78
N SER A 136 -17.62 -6.68 13.46
CA SER A 136 -18.56 -7.26 14.40
C SER A 136 -19.44 -8.18 13.57
N ARG A 137 -19.13 -9.48 13.60
CA ARG A 137 -20.04 -10.51 13.09
C ARG A 137 -21.40 -10.24 13.74
N PRO A 138 -22.49 -10.05 12.97
CA PRO A 138 -23.80 -10.10 13.57
C PRO A 138 -23.96 -11.51 14.13
N THR A 139 -24.13 -11.60 15.45
CA THR A 139 -24.58 -12.82 16.10
C THR A 139 -25.92 -13.21 15.48
N ARG A 140 -25.96 -14.41 14.90
CA ARG A 140 -27.14 -15.04 14.34
C ARG A 140 -28.12 -15.45 15.43
#